data_AF-A0A2V9N0Z8-F1
#
_entry.id   AF-A0A2V9N0Z8-F1
#
_cell.length_a   1.000
_cell.length_b   1.000
_cell.length_c   1.000
_cell.angle_alpha   90.00
_cell.angle_beta   90.00
_cell.angle_gamma   90.00
#
_symmetry.space_group_name_H-M   'P 1'
#
loop_
_entity.id
_entity.type
_entity.pdbx_description
1 polymer ?
#
loop_
_entity_poly.entity_id
_entity_poly.type
_entity_poly.pdbx_seq_one_letter_code
_entity_poly.pdbx_strand_id
1 'polypeptide(L)'
;MIAAAACIGQAQESNAPKSPQVKVNVLNVCTPSPGEKEEISSALGRIPKHPSFSPDFEVDRGRSVLDPNSSPLTATGAAISTGGAPAHLSSQQAVAQFVRIRHDFPNGFTFSTVQYSFSRDTEQMVETLVFRLRDPKDLLEVSIESSASAVTTASAMLAAGTPASRIKLERFGKSSVVLARCSGNNGNPPPDQSAYEPLFSSASSILSDYRGLLDARKLIPAELARITTDRVEGRKGARVSQHQ
;
A
#
# COMPACT_ATOMS: atom_id res chain seq x y z
N MET A 1 3.95 -67.39 44.91
CA MET A 1 4.78 -66.65 45.88
C MET A 1 5.24 -65.35 45.24
N ILE A 2 5.38 -64.33 46.09
CA ILE A 2 5.32 -62.88 45.84
C ILE A 2 6.69 -62.29 45.44
N ALA A 3 6.66 -61.05 44.91
CA ALA A 3 7.69 -59.99 44.92
C ALA A 3 8.56 -59.88 43.64
N ALA A 4 8.87 -58.70 43.10
CA ALA A 4 8.51 -57.31 43.41
C ALA A 4 8.79 -56.44 42.17
N ALA A 5 7.95 -55.43 41.93
CA ALA A 5 8.20 -54.36 40.97
C ALA A 5 8.92 -53.21 41.70
N ALA A 6 10.05 -52.75 41.16
CA ALA A 6 10.74 -51.54 41.58
C ALA A 6 10.90 -50.60 40.39
N CYS A 7 10.33 -49.40 40.53
CA CYS A 7 10.44 -48.27 39.62
C CYS A 7 11.82 -47.60 39.73
N ILE A 8 12.42 -47.22 38.61
CA ILE A 8 13.43 -46.16 38.55
C ILE A 8 13.06 -45.22 37.39
N GLY A 9 12.88 -43.95 37.73
CA GLY A 9 12.39 -42.90 36.83
C GLY A 9 13.43 -42.38 35.84
N GLN A 10 12.94 -41.91 34.70
CA GLN A 10 13.69 -41.03 33.80
C GLN A 10 13.14 -39.62 33.94
N ALA A 11 14.04 -38.68 34.25
CA ALA A 11 13.77 -37.25 34.25
C ALA A 11 13.47 -36.79 32.82
N GLN A 12 12.31 -36.20 32.62
CA GLN A 12 11.89 -35.64 31.33
C GLN A 12 12.48 -34.23 31.21
N GLU A 13 13.42 -34.09 30.28
CA GLU A 13 14.03 -32.81 29.91
C GLU A 13 12.95 -31.90 29.30
N SER A 14 12.59 -30.85 30.03
CA SER A 14 11.58 -29.89 29.61
C SER A 14 12.12 -29.03 28.45
N ASN A 15 11.70 -29.37 27.23
CA ASN A 15 11.82 -28.49 26.07
C ASN A 15 10.97 -27.23 26.31
N ALA A 16 11.60 -26.17 26.82
CA ALA A 16 10.99 -24.85 26.87
C ALA A 16 10.81 -24.31 25.42
N PRO A 17 9.63 -23.79 25.06
CA PRO A 17 9.39 -23.24 23.73
C PRO A 17 10.26 -21.99 23.53
N LYS A 18 11.18 -22.05 22.57
CA LYS A 18 11.95 -20.88 22.11
C LYS A 18 10.94 -19.87 21.54
N SER A 19 10.86 -18.70 22.16
CA SER A 19 10.09 -17.57 21.62
C SER A 19 10.56 -17.27 20.20
N PRO A 20 9.63 -17.11 19.23
CA PRO A 20 10.01 -16.85 17.85
C PRO A 20 10.77 -15.52 17.80
N GLN A 21 12.03 -15.56 17.34
CA GLN A 21 12.82 -14.36 17.14
C GLN A 21 12.22 -13.57 15.97
N VAL A 22 11.52 -12.48 16.27
CA VAL A 22 10.98 -11.57 15.27
C VAL A 22 12.11 -10.64 14.82
N LYS A 23 12.67 -10.89 13.64
CA LYS A 23 13.63 -9.98 13.01
C LYS A 23 12.88 -8.78 12.43
N VAL A 24 12.92 -7.65 13.12
CA VAL A 24 12.36 -6.38 12.65
C VAL A 24 13.39 -5.69 11.74
N ASN A 25 13.14 -5.66 10.43
CA ASN A 25 13.93 -4.83 9.52
C ASN A 25 13.38 -3.40 9.57
N VAL A 26 14.08 -2.52 10.29
CA VAL A 26 13.74 -1.09 10.31
C VAL A 26 14.17 -0.47 8.99
N LEU A 27 13.21 0.06 8.24
CA LEU A 27 13.44 0.62 6.91
C LEU A 27 13.71 2.13 7.02
N ASN A 28 14.88 2.60 6.56
CA ASN A 28 15.18 4.02 6.52
C ASN A 28 14.53 4.67 5.29
N VAL A 29 13.27 5.09 5.45
CA VAL A 29 12.46 5.65 4.34
C VAL A 29 12.72 7.11 4.06
N CYS A 30 13.29 7.86 5.01
CA CYS A 30 13.48 9.31 4.88
C CYS A 30 14.84 9.66 4.26
N THR A 31 15.86 8.89 4.58
CA THR A 31 17.24 9.15 4.15
C THR A 31 17.90 7.87 3.63
N PRO A 32 17.36 7.26 2.56
CA PRO A 32 17.93 6.05 1.99
C PRO A 32 19.41 6.25 1.63
N SER A 33 20.20 5.19 1.69
CA SER A 33 21.64 5.24 1.40
C SER A 33 21.92 5.72 -0.04
N PRO A 34 23.14 6.20 -0.35
CA PRO A 34 23.50 6.58 -1.72
C PRO A 34 23.32 5.45 -2.75
N GLY A 35 23.55 4.20 -2.35
CA GLY A 35 23.30 3.03 -3.22
C GLY A 35 21.81 2.85 -3.51
N GLU A 36 20.96 2.97 -2.49
CA GLU A 36 19.51 2.91 -2.63
C GLU A 36 18.96 4.08 -3.47
N LYS A 37 19.57 5.27 -3.35
CA LYS A 37 19.24 6.42 -4.19
C LYS A 37 19.48 6.13 -5.68
N GLU A 38 20.61 5.50 -6.01
CA GLU A 38 20.94 5.12 -7.39
C GLU A 38 20.01 4.01 -7.91
N GLU A 39 19.66 3.03 -7.06
CA GLU A 39 18.66 2.01 -7.40
C GLU A 39 17.30 2.64 -7.75
N ILE A 40 16.84 3.62 -6.97
CA ILE A 40 15.59 4.37 -7.26
C ILE A 40 15.72 5.13 -8.58
N SER A 41 16.80 5.87 -8.78
CA SER A 41 17.06 6.63 -10.01
C SER A 41 17.01 5.71 -11.25
N SER A 42 17.73 4.59 -11.20
CA SER A 42 17.77 3.59 -12.26
C SER A 42 16.39 2.98 -12.53
N ALA A 43 15.65 2.63 -11.48
CA ALA A 43 14.31 2.04 -11.62
C ALA A 43 13.32 3.01 -12.26
N LEU A 44 13.30 4.28 -11.85
CA LEU A 44 12.46 5.32 -12.45
C LEU A 44 12.83 5.56 -13.92
N GLY A 45 14.13 5.57 -14.24
CA GLY A 45 14.62 5.74 -15.61
C GLY A 45 14.21 4.64 -16.59
N ARG A 46 13.81 3.46 -16.10
CA ARG A 46 13.34 2.34 -16.93
C ARG A 46 11.85 2.44 -17.29
N ILE A 47 11.08 3.29 -16.62
CA ILE A 47 9.64 3.44 -16.86
C ILE A 47 9.41 4.07 -18.24
N PRO A 48 8.63 3.44 -19.14
CA PRO A 48 8.38 4.00 -20.47
C PRO A 48 7.61 5.32 -20.39
N LYS A 49 8.08 6.34 -21.11
CA LYS A 49 7.40 7.66 -21.18
C LYS A 49 6.22 7.68 -22.17
N HIS A 50 6.32 6.88 -23.23
CA HIS A 50 5.30 6.75 -24.27
C HIS A 50 4.98 5.27 -24.49
N PRO A 51 4.33 4.62 -23.52
CA PRO A 51 3.97 3.22 -23.66
C PRO A 51 2.86 3.03 -24.69
N SER A 52 2.82 1.84 -25.28
CA SER A 52 1.60 1.28 -25.85
C SER A 52 1.04 0.23 -24.90
N PHE A 53 -0.28 0.21 -24.76
CA PHE A 53 -0.98 -0.78 -23.96
C PHE A 53 -1.72 -1.76 -24.85
N SER A 54 -2.02 -2.93 -24.31
CA SER A 54 -3.07 -3.79 -24.87
C SER A 54 -4.39 -3.00 -25.01
N PRO A 55 -5.22 -3.31 -26.02
CA PRO A 55 -6.49 -2.60 -26.23
C PRO A 55 -7.47 -2.82 -25.08
N ASP A 56 -7.44 -3.99 -24.46
CA ASP A 56 -8.25 -4.35 -23.32
C ASP A 56 -7.56 -3.94 -22.00
N PHE A 57 -8.37 -3.55 -21.01
CA PHE A 57 -7.91 -3.19 -19.68
C PHE A 57 -8.94 -3.55 -18.62
N GLU A 58 -8.47 -3.71 -17.38
CA GLU A 58 -9.30 -4.09 -16.24
C GLU A 58 -9.61 -2.86 -15.39
N VAL A 59 -10.86 -2.78 -14.90
CA VAL A 59 -11.29 -1.79 -13.91
C VAL A 59 -11.97 -2.49 -12.75
N ASP A 60 -11.33 -2.47 -11.59
CA ASP A 60 -11.90 -2.95 -10.34
C ASP A 60 -12.34 -1.76 -9.48
N ARG A 61 -13.44 -1.93 -8.75
CA ARG A 61 -13.91 -0.94 -7.78
C ARG A 61 -14.53 -1.63 -6.59
N GLY A 62 -14.42 -1.04 -5.41
CA GLY A 62 -14.96 -1.67 -4.21
C GLY A 62 -14.81 -0.86 -2.94
N ARG A 63 -15.05 -1.54 -1.83
CA ARG A 63 -14.84 -1.02 -0.48
C ARG A 63 -13.93 -1.97 0.27
N SER A 64 -12.92 -1.42 0.90
CA SER A 64 -12.03 -2.12 1.81
C SER A 64 -12.38 -1.72 3.23
N VAL A 65 -12.48 -2.69 4.12
CA VAL A 65 -12.73 -2.48 5.54
C VAL A 65 -11.51 -2.95 6.28
N LEU A 66 -10.84 -2.04 7.01
CA LEU A 66 -9.82 -2.46 7.96
C LEU A 66 -10.53 -2.80 9.28
N ASP A 67 -10.52 -4.07 9.67
CA ASP A 67 -10.90 -4.45 11.03
C ASP A 67 -9.66 -4.27 11.93
N PRO A 68 -9.64 -3.28 12.84
CA PRO A 68 -8.51 -3.08 13.74
C PRO A 68 -8.24 -4.31 14.64
N ASN A 69 -9.22 -5.19 14.81
CA ASN A 69 -9.08 -6.43 15.58
C ASN A 69 -8.57 -7.62 14.75
N SER A 70 -8.44 -7.49 13.42
CA SER A 70 -7.92 -8.56 12.56
C SER A 70 -6.40 -8.49 12.36
N SER A 71 -5.70 -7.55 13.00
CA SER A 71 -4.25 -7.49 12.95
C SER A 71 -3.64 -8.63 13.79
N PRO A 72 -2.83 -9.54 13.23
CA PRO A 72 -2.19 -10.59 14.02
C PRO A 72 -1.21 -10.03 15.08
N LEU A 73 -0.85 -8.74 15.01
CA LEU A 73 -0.04 -8.05 16.02
C LEU A 73 -0.84 -7.63 17.26
N THR A 74 -2.17 -7.49 17.17
CA THR A 74 -3.03 -7.21 18.33
C THR A 74 -3.50 -8.49 19.04
N ALA A 75 -3.48 -9.63 18.34
CA ALA A 75 -3.84 -10.94 18.92
C ALA A 75 -2.82 -11.48 19.94
N THR A 76 -1.56 -11.00 19.91
CA THR A 76 -0.49 -11.48 20.78
C THR A 76 -0.08 -10.47 21.85
N GLY A 77 -1.01 -9.75 22.48
CA GLY A 77 -0.80 -9.04 23.77
C GLY A 77 0.44 -8.15 23.92
N ALA A 78 1.15 -7.81 22.84
CA ALA A 78 2.36 -7.03 22.85
C ALA A 78 1.96 -5.58 22.66
N ALA A 79 1.44 -4.99 23.73
CA ALA A 79 1.40 -3.54 23.89
C ALA A 79 2.84 -3.03 23.82
N ILE A 80 3.29 -2.66 22.61
CA ILE A 80 4.40 -1.74 22.47
C ILE A 80 3.83 -0.40 22.89
N SER A 81 4.06 -0.04 24.16
CA SER A 81 3.90 1.32 24.66
C SER A 81 4.93 2.23 23.97
N THR A 82 4.66 2.66 22.74
CA THR A 82 5.18 3.93 22.27
C THR A 82 4.34 5.02 22.92
N GLY A 83 4.93 5.77 23.84
CA GLY A 83 4.30 6.86 24.59
C GLY A 83 3.91 8.07 23.73
N GLY A 84 2.96 7.87 22.82
CA GLY A 84 2.08 8.90 22.29
C GLY A 84 0.68 8.62 22.83
N ALA A 85 -0.04 9.67 23.25
CA ALA A 85 -1.43 9.58 23.71
C ALA A 85 -2.26 8.69 22.75
N PRO A 86 -3.21 7.89 23.27
CA PRO A 86 -4.00 7.00 22.43
C PRO A 86 -4.70 7.87 21.38
N ALA A 87 -4.27 7.70 20.13
CA ALA A 87 -5.03 8.19 19.00
C ALA A 87 -6.43 7.60 19.18
N HIS A 88 -7.39 8.50 19.36
CA HIS A 88 -8.79 8.25 19.58
C HIS A 88 -9.23 6.98 18.85
N LEU A 89 -9.43 5.89 19.60
CA LEU A 89 -10.07 4.66 19.13
C LEU A 89 -11.52 5.04 18.80
N SER A 90 -11.75 5.73 17.68
CA SER A 90 -13.05 5.66 17.06
C SER A 90 -13.20 4.22 16.61
N SER A 91 -14.13 3.52 17.25
CA SER A 91 -14.66 2.22 16.83
C SER A 91 -15.36 2.27 15.47
N GLN A 92 -15.04 3.26 14.63
CA GLN A 92 -15.48 3.31 13.25
C GLN A 92 -14.50 2.45 12.44
N GLN A 93 -15.00 1.30 11.98
CA GLN A 93 -14.41 0.63 10.83
C GLN A 93 -14.05 1.66 9.77
N ALA A 94 -12.74 1.84 9.52
CA ALA A 94 -12.27 2.68 8.45
C ALA A 94 -12.63 1.98 7.13
N VAL A 95 -13.67 2.48 6.46
CA VAL A 95 -14.10 1.98 5.16
C VAL A 95 -13.51 2.88 4.08
N ALA A 96 -12.56 2.33 3.32
CA ALA A 96 -12.01 2.99 2.16
C ALA A 96 -12.77 2.57 0.90
N GLN A 97 -13.18 3.52 0.05
CA GLN A 97 -13.60 3.23 -1.31
C GLN A 97 -12.38 3.22 -2.22
N PHE A 98 -12.32 2.28 -3.16
CA PHE A 98 -11.21 2.23 -4.11
C PHE A 98 -11.69 2.01 -5.54
N VAL A 99 -10.89 2.50 -6.48
CA VAL A 99 -10.93 2.15 -7.90
C VAL A 99 -9.52 1.81 -8.34
N ARG A 100 -9.38 0.80 -9.18
CA ARG A 100 -8.12 0.29 -9.70
C ARG A 100 -8.25 0.04 -11.18
N ILE A 101 -7.35 0.63 -11.97
CA ILE A 101 -7.27 0.50 -13.41
C ILE A 101 -5.97 -0.24 -13.70
N ARG A 102 -6.04 -1.33 -14.45
CA ARG A 102 -4.86 -2.11 -14.82
C ARG A 102 -4.80 -2.25 -16.33
N HIS A 103 -3.64 -1.90 -16.89
CA HIS A 103 -3.28 -2.18 -18.27
C HIS A 103 -2.11 -3.16 -18.31
N ASP A 104 -2.13 -4.01 -19.32
CA ASP A 104 -1.01 -4.88 -19.64
C ASP A 104 -0.16 -4.24 -20.74
N PHE A 105 1.16 -4.38 -20.60
CA PHE A 105 2.10 -4.02 -21.65
C PHE A 105 2.25 -5.17 -22.64
N PRO A 106 2.35 -4.89 -23.96
CA PRO A 106 2.67 -5.90 -24.96
C PRO A 106 4.02 -6.59 -24.70
N ASN A 107 4.25 -7.70 -25.40
CA ASN A 107 5.54 -8.38 -25.38
C ASN A 107 6.65 -7.43 -25.89
N GLY A 108 7.82 -7.47 -25.26
CA GLY A 108 8.97 -6.60 -25.57
C GLY A 108 9.19 -5.44 -24.61
N PHE A 109 8.19 -5.09 -23.79
CA PHE A 109 8.38 -4.16 -22.68
C PHE A 109 8.99 -4.85 -21.45
N THR A 110 9.79 -4.12 -20.67
CA THR A 110 10.37 -4.60 -19.40
C THR A 110 9.29 -4.92 -18.36
N PHE A 111 8.21 -4.15 -18.35
CA PHE A 111 7.09 -4.32 -17.45
C PHE A 111 6.03 -5.23 -18.07
N SER A 112 5.36 -6.02 -17.24
CA SER A 112 4.20 -6.82 -17.63
C SER A 112 2.91 -6.02 -17.49
N THR A 113 2.78 -5.24 -16.41
CA THR A 113 1.55 -4.49 -16.10
C THR A 113 1.87 -3.11 -15.55
N VAL A 114 0.96 -2.17 -15.79
CA VAL A 114 0.84 -0.94 -15.01
C VAL A 114 -0.53 -0.93 -14.33
N GLN A 115 -0.54 -0.64 -13.05
CA GLN A 115 -1.75 -0.54 -12.25
C GLN A 115 -1.81 0.82 -11.57
N TYR A 116 -2.88 1.55 -11.83
CA TYR A 116 -3.20 2.79 -11.16
C TYR A 116 -4.34 2.52 -10.18
N SER A 117 -4.18 2.90 -8.92
CA SER A 117 -5.25 2.81 -7.92
C SER A 117 -5.47 4.15 -7.24
N PHE A 118 -6.73 4.42 -6.95
CA PHE A 118 -7.14 5.54 -6.11
C PHE A 118 -8.02 5.01 -4.99
N SER A 119 -7.67 5.33 -3.74
CA SER A 119 -8.48 5.01 -2.57
C SER A 119 -8.80 6.27 -1.78
N ARG A 120 -9.99 6.31 -1.18
CA ARG A 120 -10.40 7.37 -0.25
C ARG A 120 -11.13 6.80 0.95
N ASP A 121 -10.81 7.31 2.13
CA ASP A 121 -11.58 7.12 3.35
C ASP A 121 -12.02 8.50 3.89
N THR A 122 -12.37 8.58 5.18
CA THR A 122 -12.80 9.83 5.83
C THR A 122 -11.67 10.79 6.16
N GLU A 123 -10.42 10.34 6.11
CA GLU A 123 -9.23 11.07 6.55
C GLU A 123 -8.33 11.43 5.37
N GLN A 124 -8.10 10.48 4.48
CA GLN A 124 -7.12 10.58 3.41
C GLN A 124 -7.62 10.05 2.07
N MET A 125 -6.98 10.56 1.01
CA MET A 125 -7.04 10.06 -0.34
C MET A 125 -5.64 9.70 -0.78
N VAL A 126 -5.49 8.53 -1.40
CA VAL A 126 -4.21 7.98 -1.84
C VAL A 126 -4.33 7.57 -3.29
N GLU A 127 -3.38 8.03 -4.10
CA GLU A 127 -3.17 7.62 -5.46
C GLU A 127 -1.88 6.82 -5.53
N THR A 128 -1.92 5.64 -6.14
CA THR A 128 -0.76 4.76 -6.28
C THR A 128 -0.64 4.28 -7.72
N LEU A 129 0.56 4.39 -8.28
CA LEU A 129 0.93 3.86 -9.58
C LEU A 129 1.97 2.77 -9.40
N VAL A 130 1.70 1.60 -9.96
CA VAL A 130 2.48 0.39 -9.74
C VAL A 130 2.88 -0.23 -11.07
N PHE A 131 4.18 -0.46 -11.25
CA PHE A 131 4.75 -1.13 -12.41
C PHE A 131 5.31 -2.49 -12.01
N ARG A 132 4.76 -3.56 -12.56
CA ARG A 132 5.24 -4.92 -12.29
C ARG A 132 6.20 -5.38 -13.39
N LEU A 133 7.36 -5.90 -13.00
CA LEU A 133 8.33 -6.41 -13.97
C LEU A 133 7.85 -7.75 -14.56
N ARG A 134 8.17 -7.99 -15.83
CA ARG A 134 7.82 -9.23 -16.53
C ARG A 134 8.69 -10.41 -16.08
N ASP A 135 10.01 -10.24 -16.12
CA ASP A 135 11.00 -11.26 -15.76
C ASP A 135 11.85 -10.78 -14.59
N PRO A 136 11.31 -10.79 -13.35
CA PRO A 136 12.01 -10.26 -12.21
C PRO A 136 13.18 -11.15 -11.82
N LYS A 137 14.39 -10.57 -11.84
CA LYS A 137 15.58 -11.18 -11.21
C LYS A 137 15.72 -10.67 -9.78
N ASP A 138 15.94 -9.37 -9.64
CA ASP A 138 16.11 -8.70 -8.35
C ASP A 138 14.94 -7.77 -8.01
N LEU A 139 14.45 -6.99 -8.98
CA LEU A 139 13.36 -6.04 -8.81
C LEU A 139 12.04 -6.68 -9.27
N LEU A 140 11.04 -6.66 -8.40
CA LEU A 140 9.69 -7.18 -8.66
C LEU A 140 8.75 -6.07 -9.14
N GLU A 141 8.82 -4.91 -8.49
CA GLU A 141 7.85 -3.85 -8.66
C GLU A 141 8.46 -2.47 -8.37
N VAL A 142 7.99 -1.45 -9.09
CA VAL A 142 8.18 -0.03 -8.76
C VAL A 142 6.82 0.57 -8.45
N SER A 143 6.65 1.13 -7.26
CA SER A 143 5.42 1.84 -6.88
C SER A 143 5.71 3.30 -6.55
N ILE A 144 4.87 4.21 -7.05
CA ILE A 144 4.89 5.65 -6.80
C ILE A 144 3.56 6.03 -6.19
N GLU A 145 3.57 6.84 -5.15
CA GLU A 145 2.37 7.19 -4.38
C GLU A 145 2.32 8.70 -4.11
N SER A 146 1.10 9.24 -4.18
CA SER A 146 0.75 10.57 -3.69
C SER A 146 -0.44 10.46 -2.74
N SER A 147 -0.54 11.41 -1.80
CA SER A 147 -1.60 11.44 -0.80
C SER A 147 -2.10 12.86 -0.55
N ALA A 148 -3.39 13.02 -0.28
CA ALA A 148 -4.00 14.28 0.13
C ALA A 148 -5.08 14.04 1.20
N SER A 149 -5.53 15.10 1.87
CA SER A 149 -6.63 15.01 2.84
C SER A 149 -7.98 14.76 2.16
N ALA A 150 -8.82 13.94 2.78
CA ALA A 150 -10.16 13.59 2.31
C ALA A 150 -11.19 14.74 2.36
N VAL A 151 -10.83 15.91 2.86
CA VAL A 151 -11.67 17.12 2.78
C VAL A 151 -11.84 17.65 1.35
N THR A 152 -11.05 17.16 0.40
CA THR A 152 -11.17 17.48 -1.03
C THR A 152 -11.90 16.37 -1.80
N THR A 153 -12.36 16.66 -3.02
CA THR A 153 -12.99 15.63 -3.87
C THR A 153 -11.94 14.87 -4.67
N ALA A 154 -12.23 13.63 -5.08
CA ALA A 154 -11.34 12.85 -5.94
C ALA A 154 -11.01 13.60 -7.25
N SER A 155 -12.01 14.23 -7.88
CA SER A 155 -11.80 15.07 -9.06
C SER A 155 -10.86 16.24 -8.77
N ALA A 156 -10.99 16.91 -7.62
CA ALA A 156 -10.13 18.02 -7.25
C ALA A 156 -8.68 17.58 -6.99
N MET A 157 -8.45 16.48 -6.25
CA MET A 157 -7.11 15.94 -6.01
C MET A 157 -6.42 15.55 -7.32
N LEU A 158 -7.13 14.81 -8.18
CA LEU A 158 -6.59 14.38 -9.47
C LEU A 158 -6.36 15.56 -10.43
N ALA A 159 -7.20 16.60 -10.36
CA ALA A 159 -7.02 17.85 -11.10
C ALA A 159 -5.75 18.60 -10.67
N ALA A 160 -5.55 18.76 -9.35
CA ALA A 160 -4.43 19.49 -8.76
C ALA A 160 -3.07 18.86 -9.06
N GLY A 161 -3.02 17.55 -9.34
CA GLY A 161 -1.79 16.86 -9.69
C GLY A 161 -0.81 16.79 -8.51
N THR A 162 -1.30 16.34 -7.35
CA THR A 162 -0.52 16.18 -6.13
C THR A 162 0.83 15.49 -6.41
N PRO A 163 1.96 16.08 -6.02
CA PRO A 163 3.28 15.48 -6.23
C PRO A 163 3.43 14.13 -5.53
N ALA A 164 4.29 13.28 -6.07
CA ALA A 164 4.65 12.03 -5.42
C ALA A 164 5.33 12.31 -4.07
N SER A 165 4.84 11.64 -3.04
CA SER A 165 5.37 11.70 -1.68
C SER A 165 6.09 10.41 -1.29
N ARG A 166 5.92 9.31 -2.04
CA ARG A 166 6.56 8.03 -1.73
C ARG A 166 6.89 7.23 -2.99
N ILE A 167 8.05 6.58 -2.96
CA ILE A 167 8.59 5.71 -3.99
C ILE A 167 9.05 4.42 -3.30
N LYS A 168 8.67 3.27 -3.83
CA LYS A 168 9.07 1.97 -3.30
C LYS A 168 9.48 1.04 -4.43
N LEU A 169 10.59 0.34 -4.18
CA LEU A 169 11.09 -0.75 -4.99
C LEU A 169 10.92 -2.05 -4.22
N GLU A 170 10.06 -2.95 -4.71
CA GLU A 170 9.93 -4.28 -4.14
C GLU A 170 10.96 -5.22 -4.76
N ARG A 171 11.69 -5.96 -3.93
CA ARG A 171 12.81 -6.80 -4.39
C ARG A 171 12.62 -8.26 -4.01
N PHE A 172 13.03 -9.16 -4.90
CA PHE A 172 12.99 -10.59 -4.64
C PHE A 172 14.12 -11.00 -3.69
N GLY A 173 13.78 -11.62 -2.55
CA GLY A 173 14.77 -12.13 -1.59
C GLY A 173 15.60 -11.06 -0.85
N LYS A 174 15.29 -9.78 -1.01
CA LYS A 174 15.96 -8.63 -0.38
C LYS A 174 14.91 -7.70 0.24
N SER A 175 15.30 -6.89 1.22
CA SER A 175 14.43 -5.83 1.75
C SER A 175 14.01 -4.86 0.64
N SER A 176 12.80 -4.33 0.66
CA SER A 176 12.39 -3.26 -0.26
C SER A 176 13.29 -2.03 -0.09
N VAL A 177 13.40 -1.20 -1.13
CA VAL A 177 13.98 0.16 -1.01
C VAL A 177 12.83 1.14 -1.01
N VAL A 178 12.81 2.10 -0.08
CA VAL A 178 11.72 3.07 0.02
C VAL A 178 12.30 4.45 0.24
N LEU A 179 11.75 5.43 -0.48
CA LEU A 179 11.94 6.85 -0.25
C LEU A 179 10.57 7.48 -0.01
N ALA A 180 10.40 8.17 1.11
CA ALA A 180 9.16 8.89 1.44
C ALA A 180 9.49 10.30 1.92
N ARG A 181 8.63 11.27 1.59
CA ARG A 181 8.69 12.60 2.18
C ARG A 181 8.33 12.49 3.65
N CYS A 182 9.24 12.91 4.51
CA CYS A 182 9.07 12.76 5.95
C CYS A 182 8.79 14.11 6.61
N SER A 183 7.79 14.15 7.47
CA SER A 183 7.53 15.28 8.36
C SER A 183 8.43 15.23 9.59
N GLY A 184 8.63 16.38 10.23
CA GLY A 184 9.23 16.44 11.55
C GLY A 184 8.32 15.76 12.58
N ASN A 185 8.92 15.10 13.58
CA ASN A 185 8.20 14.44 14.66
C ASN A 185 8.63 15.02 16.02
N ASN A 186 7.68 15.20 16.94
CA ASN A 186 7.91 15.56 18.34
C ASN A 186 8.84 16.78 18.54
N GLY A 187 8.59 17.86 17.78
CA GLY A 187 9.37 19.10 17.88
C GLY A 187 10.70 19.10 17.14
N ASN A 188 11.09 17.99 16.50
CA ASN A 188 12.26 17.96 15.61
C ASN A 188 11.88 18.47 14.22
N PRO A 189 12.77 19.20 13.54
CA PRO A 189 12.55 19.58 12.15
C PRO A 189 12.48 18.34 11.25
N PRO A 190 11.81 18.42 10.09
CA PRO A 190 11.88 17.40 9.07
C PRO A 190 13.34 17.09 8.68
N PRO A 191 13.68 15.83 8.36
CA PRO A 191 15.01 15.52 7.84
C PRO A 191 15.25 16.27 6.51
N ASP A 192 16.50 16.69 6.27
CA ASP A 192 16.86 17.29 4.98
C ASP A 192 16.81 16.22 3.88
N GLN A 193 15.93 16.45 2.90
CA GLN A 193 15.73 15.58 1.75
C GLN A 193 16.07 16.26 0.42
N SER A 194 16.76 17.41 0.45
CA SER A 194 17.13 18.18 -0.74
C SER A 194 17.87 17.34 -1.79
N ALA A 195 18.73 16.42 -1.35
CA ALA A 195 19.46 15.50 -2.23
C ALA A 195 18.56 14.51 -3.00
N TYR A 196 17.33 14.28 -2.56
CA TYR A 196 16.36 13.36 -3.18
C TYR A 196 15.29 14.08 -4.00
N GLU A 197 15.29 15.42 -4.03
CA GLU A 197 14.29 16.19 -4.78
C GLU A 197 14.23 15.84 -6.28
N PRO A 198 15.35 15.54 -6.97
CA PRO A 198 15.29 15.05 -8.35
C PRO A 198 14.50 13.73 -8.51
N LEU A 199 14.56 12.84 -7.51
CA LEU A 199 13.80 11.58 -7.54
C LEU A 199 12.31 11.83 -7.35
N PHE A 200 11.93 12.71 -6.42
CA PHE A 200 10.52 13.09 -6.24
C PHE A 200 9.96 13.82 -7.46
N SER A 201 10.76 14.69 -8.08
CA SER A 201 10.37 15.38 -9.31
C SER A 201 10.16 14.39 -10.46
N SER A 202 11.09 13.45 -10.66
CA SER A 202 10.97 12.38 -11.66
C SER A 202 9.73 11.50 -11.41
N ALA A 203 9.51 11.06 -10.18
CA ALA A 203 8.35 10.26 -9.81
C ALA A 203 7.02 11.03 -9.99
N SER A 204 7.00 12.33 -9.67
CA SER A 204 5.82 13.19 -9.86
C SER A 204 5.48 13.36 -11.34
N SER A 205 6.49 13.52 -12.20
CA SER A 205 6.31 13.56 -13.66
C SER A 205 5.70 12.25 -14.14
N ILE A 206 6.28 11.10 -13.77
CA ILE A 206 5.78 9.77 -14.16
C ILE A 206 4.33 9.58 -13.71
N LEU A 207 4.02 9.90 -12.46
CA LEU A 207 2.67 9.80 -11.94
C LEU A 207 1.69 10.69 -12.72
N SER A 208 2.08 11.93 -13.01
CA SER A 208 1.26 12.85 -13.79
C SER A 208 1.01 12.38 -15.23
N ASP A 209 2.05 11.87 -15.88
CA ASP A 209 1.97 11.37 -17.26
C ASP A 209 1.05 10.14 -17.33
N TYR A 210 1.25 9.17 -16.44
CA TYR A 210 0.42 7.96 -16.41
C TYR A 210 -1.02 8.22 -15.96
N ARG A 211 -1.26 9.22 -15.11
CA ARG A 211 -2.62 9.69 -14.81
C ARG A 211 -3.37 10.13 -16.08
N GLY A 212 -2.66 10.75 -17.02
CA GLY A 212 -3.20 11.12 -18.32
C GLY A 212 -3.36 9.91 -19.25
N LEU A 213 -2.32 9.09 -19.38
CA LEU A 213 -2.30 7.91 -20.27
C LEU A 213 -3.38 6.87 -19.92
N LEU A 214 -3.72 6.75 -18.63
CA LEU A 214 -4.72 5.81 -18.12
C LEU A 214 -6.11 6.43 -17.94
N ASP A 215 -6.31 7.66 -18.45
CA ASP A 215 -7.55 8.45 -18.33
C ASP A 215 -8.10 8.52 -16.89
N ALA A 216 -7.21 8.49 -15.90
CA ALA A 216 -7.57 8.34 -14.50
C ALA A 216 -8.39 9.53 -13.98
N ARG A 217 -8.17 10.73 -14.53
CA ARG A 217 -8.93 11.95 -14.19
C ARG A 217 -10.43 11.81 -14.49
N LYS A 218 -10.79 10.98 -15.48
CA LYS A 218 -12.17 10.73 -15.89
C LYS A 218 -12.72 9.43 -15.31
N LEU A 219 -11.96 8.33 -15.42
CA LEU A 219 -12.41 7.02 -14.99
C LEU A 219 -12.59 6.92 -13.48
N ILE A 220 -11.65 7.45 -12.69
CA ILE A 220 -11.71 7.30 -11.23
C ILE A 220 -12.97 7.95 -10.62
N PRO A 221 -13.29 9.23 -10.89
CA PRO A 221 -14.51 9.82 -10.32
C PRO A 221 -15.79 9.12 -10.80
N ALA A 222 -15.83 8.70 -12.07
CA ALA A 222 -16.99 8.00 -12.64
C ALA A 222 -17.23 6.66 -11.95
N GLU A 223 -16.19 5.86 -11.74
CA GLU A 223 -16.29 4.56 -11.08
C GLU A 223 -16.54 4.67 -9.58
N LEU A 224 -15.98 5.68 -8.90
CA LEU A 224 -16.31 5.98 -7.51
C LEU A 224 -17.79 6.33 -7.33
N ALA A 225 -18.40 7.04 -8.28
CA ALA A 225 -19.82 7.35 -8.25
C ALA A 225 -20.69 6.07 -8.28
N ARG A 226 -20.29 5.06 -9.05
CA ARG A 226 -21.00 3.76 -9.12
C ARG A 226 -21.02 3.03 -7.76
N ILE A 227 -19.94 3.10 -7.00
CA ILE A 227 -19.87 2.51 -5.64
C ILE A 227 -20.91 3.15 -4.69
N THR A 228 -21.28 4.41 -4.92
CA THR A 228 -22.28 5.11 -4.11
C THR A 228 -23.72 4.79 -4.55
N THR A 229 -23.96 4.59 -5.85
CA THR A 229 -25.28 4.25 -6.39
C THR A 229 -25.68 2.81 -6.04
N ASP A 230 -24.74 1.87 -5.99
CA ASP A 230 -24.99 0.49 -5.54
C ASP A 230 -25.61 0.43 -4.12
N ARG A 231 -25.37 1.47 -3.30
CA ARG A 231 -26.00 1.62 -1.97
C ARG A 231 -27.50 1.92 -2.05
N VAL A 232 -27.95 2.65 -3.07
CA VAL A 232 -29.32 3.14 -3.20
C VAL A 232 -30.22 2.04 -3.77
N GLU A 233 -29.73 1.29 -4.75
CA GLU A 233 -30.48 0.20 -5.38
C GLU A 233 -30.64 -1.01 -4.46
N GLY A 234 -29.56 -1.44 -3.77
CA GLY A 234 -29.64 -2.51 -2.77
C GLY A 234 -30.55 -2.20 -1.58
N ARG A 235 -30.75 -0.92 -1.26
CA ARG A 235 -31.66 -0.48 -0.19
C ARG A 235 -33.11 -0.34 -0.64
N LYS A 236 -33.36 -0.09 -1.93
CA LYS A 236 -34.71 -0.12 -2.53
C LYS A 236 -35.22 -1.55 -2.74
N GLY A 237 -34.35 -2.51 -3.04
CA GLY A 237 -34.72 -3.93 -3.19
C GLY A 237 -35.11 -4.64 -1.89
N ALA A 238 -34.68 -4.12 -0.73
CA ALA A 238 -34.98 -4.72 0.58
C ALA A 238 -36.34 -4.34 1.19
N ARG A 239 -37.21 -3.63 0.44
CA ARG A 239 -38.48 -3.11 0.96
C ARG A 239 -39.71 -3.43 0.11
N VAL A 240 -39.80 -4.65 -0.44
CA VAL A 240 -41.09 -5.23 -0.87
C VAL A 240 -41.04 -6.74 -0.67
N SER A 241 -41.32 -7.21 0.54
CA SER A 241 -42.05 -8.46 0.78
C SER A 241 -42.42 -8.54 2.26
N GLN A 242 -43.51 -7.88 2.65
CA GLN A 242 -44.34 -8.39 3.72
C GLN A 242 -45.77 -8.42 3.21
N HIS A 243 -46.32 -9.61 3.38
CA HIS A 243 -47.54 -10.16 2.85
C HIS A 243 -48.79 -9.64 3.57
N GLN A 244 -49.89 -9.75 2.81
CA GLN A 244 -51.26 -10.10 3.22
C GLN A 244 -52.11 -9.02 3.89
#